data_AF-A0A8W8M8W3-F1
#
_entry.id   AF-A0A8W8M8W3-F1
#
_cell.length_a   1.000
_cell.length_b   1.000
_cell.length_c   1.000
_cell.angle_alpha   90.00
_cell.angle_beta   90.00
_cell.angle_gamma   90.00
#
_symmetry.space_group_name_H-M   'P 1'
#
loop_
_entity.id
_entity.type
_entity.pdbx_description
1 polymer ?
#
loop_
_entity_poly.entity_id
_entity_poly.type
_entity_poly.pdbx_seq_one_letter_code
_entity_poly.pdbx_strand_id
1 'polypeptide(L)'
;MYNEKRCASTTRYNDYHKGACKCGPPSGDSQFGWNHDHFVTAPNQMFFDEGYSGRCGQRCGKCVKLTTTGGYVPGQGSPTPAGQSHVFMVTNLCRNVYPNQNWCNQGTGPYGNGHNDYGYVAHFDLGNGANQISRIGWNNPEVTWEIVSCHGANTPTDEMYQHCQCAHHGKRSLNESTNGSENGF
;
A
#
# COMPACT_ATOMS: atom_id res chain seq x y z
N MET A 1 18.15 3.94 -0.03
CA MET A 1 18.30 2.76 -0.92
C MET A 1 18.99 1.68 -0.09
N TYR A 2 18.61 0.42 -0.25
CA TYR A 2 19.26 -0.73 0.38
C TYR A 2 19.41 -1.82 -0.68
N ASN A 3 20.64 -2.27 -0.94
CA ASN A 3 20.97 -3.21 -2.02
C ASN A 3 20.29 -2.84 -3.36
N GLU A 4 20.49 -1.59 -3.79
CA GLU A 4 19.95 -1.04 -5.05
C GLU A 4 18.41 -0.97 -5.15
N LYS A 5 17.69 -1.28 -4.07
CA LYS A 5 16.23 -1.12 -3.99
C LYS A 5 15.82 0.10 -3.18
N ARG A 6 14.72 0.75 -3.60
CA ARG A 6 14.11 1.88 -2.87
C ARG A 6 13.53 1.39 -1.55
N CYS A 7 13.83 2.11 -0.49
CA CYS A 7 13.28 1.82 0.84
C CYS A 7 11.94 2.53 1.03
N ALA A 8 11.11 1.99 1.90
CA ALA A 8 9.89 2.58 2.41
C ALA A 8 9.82 2.39 3.93
N SER A 9 9.09 3.28 4.57
CA SER A 9 8.66 3.09 5.96
C SER A 9 7.32 2.38 5.99
N THR A 10 7.04 1.72 7.12
CA THR A 10 5.74 1.10 7.35
C THR A 10 5.18 1.51 8.70
N THR A 11 3.86 1.63 8.78
CA THR A 11 3.11 1.60 10.05
C THR A 11 2.06 0.49 9.97
N ARG A 12 1.28 0.33 11.04
CA ARG A 12 0.08 -0.51 11.03
C ARG A 12 -1.13 0.32 11.41
N TYR A 13 -2.26 -0.01 10.80
CA TYR A 13 -3.53 0.60 11.14
C TYR A 13 -4.64 -0.43 11.26
N ASN A 14 -5.64 -0.07 12.05
CA ASN A 14 -6.89 -0.81 12.17
C ASN A 14 -8.00 0.14 11.76
N ASP A 15 -8.43 0.05 10.49
CA ASP A 15 -9.67 0.66 10.05
C ASP A 15 -10.69 -0.41 9.62
N TYR A 16 -11.97 -0.09 9.82
CA TYR A 16 -13.11 -0.92 9.45
C TYR A 16 -13.91 -0.30 8.29
N HIS A 17 -13.32 0.73 7.66
CA HIS A 17 -13.89 1.49 6.58
C HIS A 17 -13.65 0.79 5.25
N LYS A 18 -14.49 1.12 4.26
CA LYS A 18 -14.42 0.57 2.90
C LYS A 18 -13.11 0.92 2.16
N GLY A 19 -12.44 1.97 2.63
CA GLY A 19 -11.20 2.48 2.05
C GLY A 19 -11.38 3.25 0.74
N ALA A 20 -10.29 3.87 0.30
CA ALA A 20 -10.23 4.71 -0.90
C ALA A 20 -10.35 3.93 -2.21
N CYS A 21 -10.05 2.62 -2.22
CA CYS A 21 -10.27 1.74 -3.38
C CYS A 21 -11.65 1.06 -3.37
N LYS A 22 -12.52 1.40 -2.42
CA LYS A 22 -13.92 0.98 -2.38
C LYS A 22 -14.11 -0.55 -2.32
N CYS A 23 -13.33 -1.21 -1.46
CA CYS A 23 -13.34 -2.67 -1.28
C CYS A 23 -14.34 -3.09 -0.19
N GLY A 24 -15.62 -2.90 -0.49
CA GLY A 24 -16.74 -3.33 0.35
C GLY A 24 -18.08 -3.24 -0.40
N PRO A 25 -19.21 -3.54 0.26
CA PRO A 25 -20.53 -3.54 -0.37
C PRO A 25 -20.86 -2.22 -1.07
N PRO A 26 -21.74 -2.17 -2.08
CA PRO A 26 -22.00 -0.94 -2.84
C PRO A 26 -22.46 0.24 -1.97
N SER A 27 -23.34 -0.01 -1.00
CA SER A 27 -23.82 0.95 -0.01
C SER A 27 -23.06 0.82 1.32
N GLY A 28 -23.11 1.87 2.14
CA GLY A 28 -22.46 1.89 3.46
C GLY A 28 -20.94 2.13 3.40
N ASP A 29 -20.27 1.88 4.52
CA ASP A 29 -18.83 2.10 4.70
C ASP A 29 -18.10 0.88 5.29
N SER A 30 -18.73 -0.30 5.26
CA SER A 30 -18.06 -1.53 5.67
C SER A 30 -17.09 -2.01 4.60
N GLN A 31 -16.00 -2.62 5.05
CA GLN A 31 -15.09 -3.39 4.21
C GLN A 31 -15.59 -4.83 3.97
N PHE A 32 -15.12 -5.46 2.90
CA PHE A 32 -15.25 -6.92 2.75
C PHE A 32 -14.42 -7.65 3.82
N GLY A 33 -14.82 -8.87 4.18
CA GLY A 33 -14.10 -9.68 5.17
C GLY A 33 -12.63 -9.87 4.82
N TRP A 34 -12.32 -10.12 3.55
CA TRP A 34 -10.94 -10.29 3.10
C TRP A 34 -10.08 -9.02 3.24
N ASN A 35 -10.68 -7.83 3.10
CA ASN A 35 -9.93 -6.58 3.23
C ASN A 35 -9.52 -6.33 4.69
N HIS A 36 -10.15 -7.02 5.64
CA HIS A 36 -9.84 -6.93 7.07
C HIS A 36 -8.67 -7.82 7.49
N ASP A 37 -8.53 -9.03 6.93
CA ASP A 37 -7.60 -10.06 7.40
C ASP A 37 -6.47 -10.45 6.42
N HIS A 38 -6.53 -9.99 5.17
CA HIS A 38 -5.46 -10.18 4.19
C HIS A 38 -4.38 -9.10 4.28
N PHE A 39 -3.27 -9.32 3.59
CA PHE A 39 -2.21 -8.34 3.41
C PHE A 39 -2.65 -7.23 2.44
N VAL A 40 -3.19 -6.17 3.03
CA VAL A 40 -3.57 -4.94 2.33
C VAL A 40 -2.79 -3.74 2.89
N THR A 41 -2.71 -2.68 2.09
CA THR A 41 -2.02 -1.45 2.49
C THR A 41 -2.73 -0.18 2.02
N ALA A 42 -2.53 0.88 2.81
CA ALA A 42 -2.82 2.26 2.48
C ALA A 42 -1.48 3.01 2.25
N PRO A 43 -1.01 3.14 0.99
CA PRO A 43 0.22 3.87 0.73
C PRO A 43 0.02 5.39 0.84
N ASN A 44 1.12 6.14 0.95
CA ASN A 44 1.09 7.60 0.98
C ASN A 44 0.44 8.21 -0.27
N GLN A 45 -0.09 9.43 -0.15
CA GLN A 45 -0.91 10.10 -1.17
C GLN A 45 -0.32 10.07 -2.59
N MET A 46 0.95 10.41 -2.76
CA MET A 46 1.59 10.44 -4.08
C MET A 46 1.94 9.05 -4.62
N PHE A 47 2.07 8.04 -3.75
CA PHE A 47 2.11 6.65 -4.19
C PHE A 47 0.71 6.18 -4.57
N PHE A 48 -0.33 6.50 -3.81
CA PHE A 48 -1.70 6.10 -4.16
C PHE A 48 -2.15 6.67 -5.52
N ASP A 49 -1.89 7.96 -5.75
CA ASP A 49 -2.26 8.68 -6.97
C ASP A 49 -1.38 9.92 -7.15
N GLU A 50 -0.64 10.01 -8.26
CA GLU A 50 0.23 11.17 -8.52
C GLU A 50 -0.56 12.43 -8.89
N GLY A 51 -1.82 12.28 -9.29
CA GLY A 51 -2.77 13.37 -9.47
C GLY A 51 -3.48 13.79 -8.18
N TYR A 52 -3.01 13.33 -7.01
CA TYR A 52 -3.54 13.69 -5.69
C TYR A 52 -5.00 13.27 -5.44
N SER A 53 -5.53 12.28 -6.16
CA SER A 53 -6.88 11.77 -5.93
C SER A 53 -6.99 11.12 -4.55
N GLY A 54 -8.08 11.42 -3.83
CA GLY A 54 -8.41 10.77 -2.56
C GLY A 54 -9.25 9.49 -2.69
N ARG A 55 -9.57 9.07 -3.93
CA ARG A 55 -10.48 7.96 -4.26
C ARG A 55 -10.10 7.31 -5.58
N CYS A 56 -10.20 5.98 -5.67
CA CYS A 56 -9.92 5.20 -6.88
C CYS A 56 -8.63 5.62 -7.62
N GLY A 57 -7.55 5.80 -6.87
CA GLY A 57 -6.27 6.26 -7.38
C GLY A 57 -5.64 5.29 -8.39
N GLN A 58 -4.65 5.80 -9.13
CA GLN A 58 -3.89 5.04 -10.14
C GLN A 58 -3.39 3.67 -9.65
N ARG A 59 -3.01 3.56 -8.37
CA ARG A 59 -2.41 2.34 -7.81
C ARG A 59 -3.39 1.44 -7.05
N CYS A 60 -4.68 1.76 -7.03
CA CYS A 60 -5.68 0.86 -6.44
C CYS A 60 -5.63 -0.55 -7.08
N GLY A 61 -5.61 -1.58 -6.23
CA GLY A 61 -5.53 -2.99 -6.61
C GLY A 61 -4.15 -3.45 -7.10
N LYS A 62 -3.16 -2.57 -7.25
CA LYS A 62 -1.79 -2.99 -7.53
C LYS A 62 -1.19 -3.62 -6.27
N CYS A 63 -0.27 -4.55 -6.46
CA CYS A 63 0.43 -5.21 -5.37
C CYS A 63 1.88 -4.75 -5.25
N VAL A 64 2.34 -4.64 -4.01
CA VAL A 64 3.71 -4.27 -3.66
C VAL A 64 4.32 -5.39 -2.82
N LYS A 65 5.51 -5.85 -3.22
CA LYS A 65 6.32 -6.74 -2.39
C LYS A 65 7.15 -5.88 -1.46
N LEU A 66 7.00 -6.11 -0.16
CA LEU A 66 7.79 -5.46 0.88
C LEU A 66 8.75 -6.49 1.46
N THR A 67 10.04 -6.15 1.50
CA THR A 67 11.09 -7.00 2.06
C THR A 67 11.82 -6.26 3.17
N THR A 68 11.87 -6.81 4.37
CA THR A 68 12.50 -6.19 5.53
C THR A 68 14.01 -6.03 5.35
N THR A 69 14.55 -4.90 5.78
CA THR A 69 16.00 -4.62 5.71
C THR A 69 16.75 -5.00 6.99
N GLY A 70 16.01 -5.22 8.10
CA GLY A 70 16.59 -5.25 9.45
C GLY A 70 16.43 -3.94 10.22
N GLY A 71 16.23 -2.82 9.50
CA GLY A 71 16.10 -1.49 10.05
C GLY A 71 14.70 -1.17 10.58
N TYR A 72 14.62 -0.07 11.32
CA TYR A 72 13.39 0.55 11.81
C TYR A 72 13.70 2.01 12.18
N VAL A 73 12.66 2.85 12.28
CA VAL A 73 12.80 4.22 12.78
C VAL A 73 12.90 4.19 14.31
N PRO A 74 13.97 4.72 14.94
CA PRO A 74 14.12 4.71 16.39
C PRO A 74 12.91 5.31 17.13
N GLY A 75 12.41 4.60 18.15
CA GLY A 75 11.24 5.00 18.94
C GLY A 75 9.88 4.82 18.24
N GLN A 76 9.87 4.40 16.96
CA GLN A 76 8.66 4.24 16.15
C GLN A 76 8.45 2.81 15.65
N GLY A 77 9.33 1.87 16.03
CA GLY A 77 9.29 0.47 15.60
C GLY A 77 10.23 -0.40 16.43
N SER A 78 10.46 -1.63 15.97
CA SER A 78 11.43 -2.54 16.59
C SER A 78 12.18 -3.38 15.55
N PRO A 79 13.33 -3.97 15.92
CA PRO A 79 14.07 -4.86 15.03
C PRO A 79 13.18 -5.96 14.45
N THR A 80 13.34 -6.23 13.15
CA THR A 80 12.68 -7.32 12.43
C THR A 80 13.76 -8.02 11.58
N PRO A 81 13.85 -9.36 11.52
CA PRO A 81 14.86 -10.04 10.71
C PRO A 81 14.85 -9.56 9.25
N ALA A 82 16.03 -9.34 8.67
CA ALA A 82 16.15 -8.94 7.27
C ALA A 82 15.74 -10.08 6.31
N GLY A 83 15.20 -9.73 5.15
CA GLY A 83 14.86 -10.66 4.07
C GLY A 83 13.45 -11.26 4.13
N GLN A 84 12.69 -11.03 5.20
CA GLN A 84 11.30 -11.46 5.27
C GLN A 84 10.47 -10.67 4.25
N SER A 85 9.71 -11.37 3.41
CA SER A 85 9.00 -10.76 2.29
C SER A 85 7.52 -11.13 2.26
N HIS A 86 6.66 -10.14 2.08
CA HIS A 86 5.22 -10.31 1.90
C HIS A 86 4.70 -9.38 0.81
N VAL A 87 3.62 -9.78 0.15
CA VAL A 87 2.98 -9.01 -0.93
C VAL A 87 1.68 -8.42 -0.41
N PHE A 88 1.51 -7.11 -0.58
CA PHE A 88 0.37 -6.34 -0.08
C PHE A 88 -0.38 -5.70 -1.24
N MET A 89 -1.70 -5.77 -1.21
CA MET A 89 -2.55 -5.08 -2.19
C MET A 89 -2.90 -3.67 -1.71
N VAL A 90 -2.82 -2.68 -2.60
CA VAL A 90 -3.29 -1.32 -2.33
C VAL A 90 -4.83 -1.28 -2.34
N THR A 91 -5.45 -1.09 -1.18
CA THR A 91 -6.92 -1.00 -1.04
C THR A 91 -7.40 0.28 -0.39
N ASN A 92 -6.50 1.08 0.16
CA ASN A 92 -6.83 2.34 0.83
C ASN A 92 -5.76 3.40 0.59
N LEU A 93 -5.83 4.52 1.29
CA LEU A 93 -4.97 5.69 1.14
C LEU A 93 -4.54 6.21 2.52
N CYS A 94 -3.24 6.33 2.74
CA CYS A 94 -2.70 7.14 3.82
C CYS A 94 -2.59 8.60 3.37
N ARG A 95 -3.56 9.42 3.78
CA ARG A 95 -3.62 10.84 3.40
C ARG A 95 -2.53 11.64 4.10
N ASN A 96 -1.99 12.65 3.40
CA ASN A 96 -1.10 13.66 3.96
C ASN A 96 -1.87 14.69 4.81
N VAL A 97 -2.45 14.23 5.92
CA VAL A 97 -3.16 15.03 6.91
C VAL A 97 -2.91 14.43 8.30
N TYR A 98 -3.14 15.20 9.36
CA TYR A 98 -3.03 14.69 10.73
C TYR A 98 -3.86 13.40 10.90
N PRO A 99 -3.33 12.34 11.54
CA PRO A 99 -2.04 12.25 12.24
C PRO A 99 -0.87 11.73 11.38
N ASN A 100 -1.04 11.59 10.07
CA ASN A 100 -0.10 10.88 9.18
C ASN A 100 1.01 11.76 8.59
N GLN A 101 1.07 13.03 8.98
CA GLN A 101 1.91 14.05 8.33
C GLN A 101 3.41 13.69 8.36
N ASN A 102 3.89 12.96 9.36
CA ASN A 102 5.31 12.61 9.42
C ASN A 102 5.66 11.40 8.54
N TRP A 103 4.64 10.66 8.08
CA TRP A 103 4.81 9.38 7.38
C TRP A 103 4.42 9.47 5.90
N CYS A 104 3.33 10.18 5.60
CA CYS A 104 2.64 10.15 4.31
C CYS A 104 2.71 11.48 3.54
N ASN A 105 3.66 12.35 3.88
CA ASN A 105 3.85 13.70 3.31
C ASN A 105 4.83 13.79 2.12
N GLN A 106 5.16 12.67 1.47
CA GLN A 106 6.02 12.70 0.28
C GLN A 106 5.42 13.62 -0.78
N GLY A 107 6.23 14.57 -1.27
CA GLY A 107 5.80 15.60 -2.24
C GLY A 107 5.81 15.15 -3.70
N THR A 108 6.29 13.94 -4.02
CA THR A 108 6.37 13.42 -5.39
C THR A 108 5.92 11.97 -5.46
N GLY A 109 5.64 11.48 -6.67
CA GLY A 109 5.41 10.05 -6.94
C GLY A 109 6.59 9.15 -6.51
N PRO A 110 6.40 7.83 -6.50
CA PRO A 110 7.31 6.87 -5.86
C PRO A 110 8.70 6.76 -6.51
N TYR A 111 8.82 7.19 -7.77
CA TYR A 111 10.09 7.24 -8.50
C TYR A 111 10.76 8.62 -8.44
N GLY A 112 10.10 9.62 -7.85
CA GLY A 112 10.68 10.91 -7.55
C GLY A 112 11.59 10.90 -6.31
N ASN A 113 12.03 12.08 -5.89
CA ASN A 113 12.95 12.25 -4.74
C ASN A 113 12.26 12.85 -3.50
N GLY A 114 10.95 13.12 -3.55
CA GLY A 114 10.19 13.54 -2.37
C GLY A 114 10.17 12.44 -1.32
N HIS A 115 10.42 12.80 -0.07
CA HIS A 115 10.51 11.89 1.06
C HIS A 115 9.65 12.37 2.22
N ASN A 116 9.31 11.47 3.15
CA ASN A 116 8.73 11.86 4.43
C ASN A 116 9.78 12.38 5.41
N ASP A 117 9.36 12.70 6.63
CA ASP A 117 10.22 13.26 7.68
C ASP A 117 11.35 12.32 8.12
N TYR A 118 11.26 11.03 7.75
CA TYR A 118 12.26 10.01 8.04
C TYR A 118 13.11 9.63 6.81
N GLY A 119 12.97 10.34 5.69
CA GLY A 119 13.79 10.14 4.50
C GLY A 119 13.30 9.05 3.52
N TYR A 120 12.09 8.52 3.69
CA TYR A 120 11.54 7.49 2.81
C TYR A 120 10.69 8.06 1.68
N VAL A 121 10.99 7.63 0.45
CA VAL A 121 10.25 8.03 -0.78
C VAL A 121 8.86 7.41 -0.91
N ALA A 122 8.56 6.42 -0.08
CA ALA A 122 7.25 5.81 0.02
C ALA A 122 6.96 5.43 1.47
N HIS A 123 5.69 5.37 1.80
CA HIS A 123 5.20 4.84 3.06
C HIS A 123 4.01 3.94 2.83
N PHE A 124 3.96 2.83 3.55
CA PHE A 124 2.89 1.83 3.49
C PHE A 124 2.31 1.62 4.87
N ASP A 125 1.11 2.14 5.10
CA ASP A 125 0.36 1.81 6.31
C ASP A 125 -0.32 0.45 6.10
N LEU A 126 -0.04 -0.52 6.97
CA LEU A 126 -0.40 -1.92 6.76
C LEU A 126 -1.67 -2.27 7.54
N GLY A 127 -2.66 -2.83 6.84
CA GLY A 127 -3.91 -3.26 7.47
C GLY A 127 -3.64 -4.38 8.46
N ASN A 128 -4.04 -4.19 9.72
CA ASN A 128 -3.77 -5.12 10.81
C ASN A 128 -5.03 -5.50 11.61
N GLY A 129 -6.20 -5.37 10.99
CA GLY A 129 -7.50 -5.56 11.66
C GLY A 129 -7.66 -6.94 12.31
N ALA A 130 -7.12 -7.99 11.68
CA ALA A 130 -7.10 -9.36 12.21
C ALA A 130 -5.76 -9.75 12.88
N ASN A 131 -4.90 -8.77 13.18
CA ASN A 131 -3.55 -8.93 13.69
C ASN A 131 -2.57 -9.63 12.73
N GLN A 132 -2.85 -9.64 11.42
CA GLN A 132 -2.03 -10.32 10.42
C GLN A 132 -0.59 -9.79 10.33
N ILE A 133 -0.36 -8.50 10.60
CA ILE A 133 0.97 -7.88 10.64
C ILE A 133 1.68 -8.22 11.95
N SER A 134 0.96 -8.14 13.07
CA SER A 134 1.51 -8.51 14.38
C SER A 134 1.95 -9.99 14.41
N ARG A 135 1.17 -10.89 13.79
CA ARG A 135 1.45 -12.33 13.75
C ARG A 135 2.69 -12.71 12.96
N ILE A 136 3.07 -11.90 11.95
CA ILE A 136 4.33 -12.08 11.23
C ILE A 136 5.51 -11.39 11.91
N GLY A 137 5.31 -10.81 13.10
CA GLY A 137 6.33 -10.17 13.92
C GLY A 137 6.72 -8.77 13.48
N TRP A 138 5.94 -8.13 12.60
CA TRP A 138 6.28 -6.81 12.06
C TRP A 138 5.80 -5.70 12.99
N ASN A 139 6.74 -4.87 13.42
CA ASN A 139 6.47 -3.63 14.16
C ASN A 139 7.21 -2.47 13.50
N ASN A 140 6.55 -1.91 12.48
CA ASN A 140 7.01 -0.77 11.68
C ASN A 140 8.45 -0.96 11.13
N PRO A 141 8.75 -2.11 10.50
CA PRO A 141 10.07 -2.32 9.91
C PRO A 141 10.34 -1.33 8.76
N GLU A 142 11.61 -1.00 8.59
CA GLU A 142 12.10 -0.52 7.29
C GLU A 142 12.04 -1.67 6.28
N VAL A 143 11.56 -1.36 5.08
CA VAL A 143 11.44 -2.33 3.99
C VAL A 143 12.00 -1.76 2.69
N THR A 144 12.50 -2.61 1.80
CA THR A 144 12.56 -2.30 0.36
C THR A 144 11.23 -2.64 -0.29
N TRP A 145 10.87 -1.95 -1.37
CA TRP A 145 9.62 -2.21 -2.10
C TRP A 145 9.80 -2.35 -3.61
N GLU A 146 8.93 -3.15 -4.22
CA GLU A 146 8.78 -3.29 -5.67
C GLU A 146 7.31 -3.58 -6.03
N ILE A 147 6.82 -3.06 -7.15
CA ILE A 147 5.49 -3.41 -7.67
C ILE A 147 5.58 -4.79 -8.33
N VAL A 148 4.64 -5.68 -8.00
CA VAL A 148 4.60 -7.07 -8.47
C VAL A 148 3.18 -7.48 -8.86
N SER A 149 3.03 -8.66 -9.46
CA SER A 149 1.72 -9.30 -9.59
C SER A 149 1.14 -9.65 -8.22
N CYS A 150 -0.20 -9.68 -8.12
CA CYS A 150 -0.91 -9.98 -6.89
C CYS A 150 -0.91 -11.48 -6.58
N HIS A 151 0.27 -11.99 -6.21
CA HIS A 151 0.50 -13.37 -5.82
C HIS A 151 1.32 -13.44 -4.54
N GLY A 152 0.85 -14.22 -3.56
CA GLY A 152 1.52 -14.38 -2.28
C GLY A 152 0.62 -15.03 -1.24
N ALA A 153 1.23 -15.55 -0.17
CA ALA A 153 0.47 -16.08 0.96
C ALA A 153 -0.31 -14.96 1.65
N ASN A 154 -1.63 -15.16 1.83
CA ASN A 154 -2.56 -14.18 2.42
C ASN A 154 -2.64 -12.82 1.69
N THR A 155 -2.16 -12.76 0.44
CA THR A 155 -2.31 -11.59 -0.44
C THR A 155 -3.63 -11.68 -1.19
N PRO A 156 -4.46 -10.62 -1.26
CA PRO A 156 -5.67 -10.66 -2.06
C PRO A 156 -5.35 -10.91 -3.54
N THR A 157 -6.20 -11.66 -4.23
CA THR A 157 -6.06 -11.93 -5.66
C THR A 157 -6.67 -10.81 -6.50
N ASP A 158 -6.29 -10.72 -7.78
CA ASP A 158 -6.96 -9.81 -8.71
C ASP A 158 -8.48 -10.08 -8.79
N GLU A 159 -8.92 -11.33 -8.67
CA GLU A 159 -10.35 -11.70 -8.62
C GLU A 159 -11.05 -11.11 -7.39
N MET A 160 -10.41 -11.14 -6.22
CA MET A 160 -10.95 -10.48 -5.02
C MET A 160 -11.07 -8.97 -5.23
N TYR A 161 -10.09 -8.36 -5.89
CA TYR A 161 -10.11 -6.94 -6.22
C TYR A 161 -11.24 -6.57 -7.19
N GLN A 162 -11.65 -7.47 -8.10
CA GLN A 162 -12.78 -7.23 -9.01
C GLN A 162 -14.11 -6.94 -8.29
N HIS A 163 -14.25 -7.32 -7.01
CA HIS A 163 -15.41 -6.96 -6.20
C HIS A 163 -15.38 -5.52 -5.69
N CYS A 164 -14.24 -4.84 -5.72
CA CYS A 164 -14.13 -3.43 -5.34
C CYS A 164 -14.70 -2.51 -6.43
N GLN A 165 -15.38 -1.42 -6.04
CA GLN A 165 -15.99 -0.51 -7.03
C GLN A 165 -14.94 0.11 -7.96
N CYS A 166 -13.74 0.40 -7.45
CA CYS A 166 -12.68 1.00 -8.24
C CYS A 166 -12.04 0.04 -9.25
N ALA A 167 -12.34 -1.27 -9.22
CA ALA A 167 -11.91 -2.19 -10.27
C ALA A 167 -12.63 -1.92 -11.61
N HIS A 168 -13.82 -1.31 -11.56
CA HIS A 168 -14.63 -1.01 -12.75
C HIS A 168 -14.61 0.48 -13.10
N HIS A 169 -14.42 1.35 -12.11
CA HIS A 169 -14.53 2.80 -12.26
C HIS A 169 -13.28 3.58 -11.83
N GLY A 170 -12.17 2.88 -11.56
CA GLY A 170 -10.94 3.50 -11.10
C GLY A 170 -9.96 3.83 -12.22
N LYS A 171 -8.96 4.65 -11.91
CA LYS A 171 -7.96 5.03 -12.91
C LYS A 171 -7.18 3.83 -13.46
N ARG A 172 -7.04 2.74 -12.69
CA ARG A 172 -6.49 1.47 -13.19
C ARG A 172 -7.34 0.89 -14.34
N SER A 173 -8.67 0.84 -14.21
CA SER A 173 -9.56 0.27 -15.24
C SER A 173 -9.67 1.17 -16.48
N LEU A 174 -9.54 2.47 -16.30
CA LEU A 174 -9.46 3.42 -17.41
C LEU A 174 -8.15 3.24 -18.20
N ASN A 175 -7.02 3.03 -17.52
CA ASN A 175 -5.74 2.82 -18.20
C ASN A 175 -5.63 1.45 -18.88
N GLU A 176 -6.28 0.40 -18.34
CA GLU A 176 -6.36 -0.91 -18.99
C GLU A 176 -7.26 -0.89 -20.23
N SER A 177 -8.28 -0.01 -20.28
CA SER A 177 -9.12 0.17 -21.47
C SER A 177 -8.50 1.08 -22.53
N THR A 178 -7.49 1.90 -22.19
CA THR A 178 -6.69 2.67 -23.16
C THR A 178 -5.42 1.94 -23.64
N ASN A 179 -4.86 1.02 -22.85
CA ASN A 179 -3.61 0.32 -23.18
C ASN A 179 -3.83 -1.02 -23.92
N GLY A 180 -4.59 -0.98 -25.00
CA GLY A 180 -4.50 -1.98 -26.07
C GLY A 180 -3.17 -1.91 -26.87
N SER A 181 -2.20 -1.08 -26.45
CA SER A 181 -1.00 -0.80 -27.23
C SER A 181 0.14 -0.17 -26.43
N GLU A 182 0.65 -0.80 -25.37
CA GLU A 182 1.96 -0.42 -24.81
C GLU A 182 2.76 -1.66 -24.38
N ASN A 183 3.18 -2.44 -25.39
CA ASN A 183 4.41 -3.22 -25.32
C ASN A 183 5.49 -2.45 -26.09
N GLY A 184 6.54 -2.04 -25.38
CA GLY A 184 7.77 -1.51 -25.97
C GLY A 184 8.24 -0.24 -25.30
N PHE A 185 9.20 -0.35 -24.38
CA PHE A 185 10.63 -0.09 -24.61
C PHE A 185 11.45 -0.77 -23.53
#